data_AF-A0A920FP72-F1
#
_entry.id   AF-A0A920FP72-F1
#
_cell.length_a   1.000
_cell.length_b   1.000
_cell.length_c   1.000
_cell.angle_alpha   90.00
_cell.angle_beta   90.00
_cell.angle_gamma   90.00
#
_symmetry.space_group_name_H-M   'P 1'
#
loop_
_entity.id
_entity.type
_entity.pdbx_description
1 polymer ?
#
loop_
_entity_poly.entity_id
_entity_poly.type
_entity_poly.pdbx_seq_one_letter_code
_entity_poly.pdbx_strand_id
1 'polypeptide(L)'
;MLAASAFIGGTAIIAKLLGKNFIGEPLSPFQISHSRFLYGFIFLLFFSLFYKFKIQNLNFKLHLARTSFGWIGVTILFGSSSLIPVNDAVAINFSNPVFAMILSIIILKEKYFFI
;
A
#
# COMPACT_ATOMS: atom_id res chain seq x y z
N MET A 1 13.34 -12.36 -0.28
CA MET A 1 13.21 -10.99 -0.82
C MET A 1 12.84 -10.98 -2.31
N LEU A 2 13.55 -11.70 -3.19
CA LEU A 2 13.27 -11.73 -4.64
C LEU A 2 11.81 -11.99 -5.01
N ALA A 3 11.17 -13.03 -4.48
CA ALA A 3 9.77 -13.36 -4.80
C ALA A 3 8.79 -12.25 -4.36
N ALA A 4 9.00 -11.66 -3.18
CA ALA A 4 8.17 -10.57 -2.67
C ALA A 4 8.34 -9.30 -3.52
N SER A 5 9.57 -8.95 -3.87
CA SER A 5 9.86 -7.80 -4.73
C SER A 5 9.30 -7.98 -6.14
N ALA A 6 9.42 -9.18 -6.72
CA ALA A 6 8.82 -9.52 -8.01
C ALA A 6 7.29 -9.43 -7.96
N PHE A 7 6.67 -9.90 -6.88
CA PHE A 7 5.23 -9.79 -6.68
C PHE A 7 4.78 -8.33 -6.57
N ILE A 8 5.48 -7.51 -5.78
CA ILE A 8 5.18 -6.07 -5.64
C ILE A 8 5.30 -5.37 -6.99
N GLY A 9 6.39 -5.58 -7.73
CA GLY A 9 6.60 -5.01 -9.06
C GLY A 9 5.55 -5.46 -10.08
N GLY A 10 5.27 -6.76 -10.13
CA GLY A 10 4.26 -7.35 -11.02
C GLY A 10 2.86 -6.77 -10.78
N THR A 11 2.44 -6.67 -9.52
CA THR A 11 1.13 -6.07 -9.19
C THR A 11 1.04 -4.58 -9.54
N ALA A 12 2.14 -3.83 -9.49
CA ALA A 12 2.17 -2.43 -9.90
C ALA A 12 2.00 -2.26 -11.42
N ILE A 13 2.62 -3.13 -12.21
CA ILE A 13 2.47 -3.15 -13.67
C ILE A 13 1.02 -3.50 -14.03
N ILE A 14 0.45 -4.54 -13.41
CA ILE A 14 -0.95 -4.94 -13.63
C ILE A 14 -1.91 -3.80 -13.27
N ALA A 15 -1.72 -3.14 -12.13
CA ALA A 15 -2.56 -2.01 -11.74
C ALA A 15 -2.49 -0.86 -12.75
N LYS A 16 -1.30 -0.57 -13.30
CA LYS A 16 -1.15 0.45 -14.34
C LYS A 16 -1.84 0.07 -15.65
N LEU A 17 -1.77 -1.21 -16.04
CA LEU A 17 -2.47 -1.71 -17.23
C LEU A 17 -3.98 -1.59 -17.09
N LEU A 18 -4.53 -1.89 -15.91
CA LEU A 18 -5.95 -1.75 -15.59
C LEU A 18 -6.45 -0.28 -15.57
N GLY A 19 -5.56 0.66 -15.22
CA GLY A 19 -5.85 2.10 -15.24
C GLY A 19 -5.70 2.77 -16.61
N LYS A 20 -5.44 1.99 -17.68
CA LYS A 20 -5.27 2.46 -19.05
C LYS A 20 -6.21 1.69 -19.98
N ASN A 21 -6.44 2.23 -21.17
CA ASN A 21 -7.37 1.66 -22.15
C ASN A 21 -6.82 0.43 -22.91
N PHE A 22 -5.86 -0.30 -22.32
CA PHE A 22 -5.23 -1.45 -22.99
C PHE A 22 -6.07 -2.74 -22.90
N ILE A 23 -6.88 -2.89 -21.85
CA ILE A 23 -7.61 -4.14 -21.53
C ILE A 23 -9.14 -3.92 -21.52
N GLY A 24 -9.60 -2.69 -21.76
CA GLY A 24 -11.00 -2.30 -21.70
C GLY A 24 -11.17 -0.85 -21.25
N GLU A 25 -12.34 -0.52 -20.70
CA GLU A 25 -12.54 0.78 -20.06
C GLU A 25 -11.59 0.94 -18.86
N PRO A 26 -10.93 2.11 -18.72
CA PRO A 26 -9.94 2.32 -17.67
C PRO A 26 -10.63 2.31 -16.31
N LEU A 27 -10.14 1.46 -15.41
CA LEU A 27 -10.66 1.41 -14.06
C LEU A 27 -10.21 2.61 -13.26
N SER A 28 -11.13 3.15 -12.45
CA SER A 28 -10.83 4.20 -11.49
C SER A 28 -9.76 3.71 -10.50
N PRO A 29 -8.76 4.54 -10.13
CA PRO A 29 -7.78 4.19 -9.10
C PRO A 29 -8.42 3.78 -7.76
N PHE A 30 -9.60 4.33 -7.45
CA PHE A 30 -10.37 3.95 -6.26
C PHE A 30 -10.89 2.51 -6.33
N GLN A 31 -11.30 2.05 -7.51
CA GLN A 31 -11.77 0.68 -7.70
C GLN A 31 -10.61 -0.31 -7.60
N ILE A 32 -9.48 0.01 -8.24
CA ILE A 32 -8.26 -0.80 -8.19
C ILE A 32 -7.77 -0.93 -6.73
N SER A 33 -7.69 0.18 -6.00
CA SER A 33 -7.26 0.15 -4.60
C SER A 33 -8.27 -0.60 -3.73
N HIS A 34 -9.57 -0.33 -3.87
CA HIS A 34 -10.62 -1.01 -3.11
C HIS A 34 -10.56 -2.54 -3.28
N SER A 35 -10.47 -3.04 -4.52
CA SER A 35 -10.34 -4.47 -4.79
C SER A 35 -9.12 -5.09 -4.10
N ARG A 36 -7.96 -4.40 -4.11
CA ARG A 36 -6.74 -4.91 -3.45
C ARG A 36 -6.92 -5.11 -1.93
N PHE A 37 -7.56 -4.15 -1.25
CA PHE A 37 -7.82 -4.27 0.19
C PHE A 37 -8.93 -5.28 0.49
N LEU A 38 -9.98 -5.33 -0.33
CA LEU A 38 -11.09 -6.26 -0.17
C LEU A 38 -10.62 -7.71 -0.35
N TYR A 39 -9.90 -8.03 -1.42
CA TYR A 39 -9.40 -9.40 -1.64
C TYR A 39 -8.33 -9.79 -0.62
N GLY A 40 -7.48 -8.85 -0.19
CA GLY A 40 -6.55 -9.08 0.91
C GLY A 40 -7.27 -9.40 2.22
N PHE A 41 -8.37 -8.69 2.51
CA PHE A 41 -9.20 -8.97 3.68
C PHE A 41 -9.89 -10.33 3.60
N ILE A 42 -10.50 -10.68 2.45
CA ILE A 42 -11.08 -12.01 2.23
C ILE A 42 -10.04 -13.11 2.41
N PHE A 43 -8.83 -12.91 1.87
CA PHE A 43 -7.74 -13.87 2.02
C PHE A 43 -7.33 -14.08 3.48
N LEU A 44 -7.20 -12.99 4.25
CA LEU A 44 -6.92 -13.07 5.68
C LEU A 44 -8.06 -13.73 6.46
N LEU A 45 -9.31 -13.44 6.10
CA LEU A 45 -10.50 -14.01 6.73
C LEU A 45 -10.59 -15.51 6.46
N PHE A 46 -10.28 -15.94 5.24
CA PHE A 46 -10.16 -17.35 4.87
C PHE A 46 -9.07 -18.06 5.69
N PHE A 47 -7.88 -17.45 5.82
CA PHE A 47 -6.81 -18.01 6.65
C PHE A 47 -7.18 -18.09 8.13
N SER A 48 -7.99 -17.15 8.62
CA SER A 48 -8.49 -17.17 9.99
C SER A 48 -9.42 -18.33 10.32
N LEU A 49 -9.95 -19.04 9.32
CA LEU A 49 -10.71 -20.27 9.56
C LEU A 49 -9.81 -21.45 9.91
N PHE A 50 -8.58 -21.47 9.41
CA PHE A 50 -7.62 -22.56 9.64
C PHE A 50 -6.72 -22.31 10.86
N TYR A 51 -6.52 -21.04 11.23
CA TYR A 51 -5.66 -20.65 12.34
C TYR A 51 -6.45 -19.90 13.42
N LYS A 52 -6.28 -20.29 14.68
CA LYS A 52 -6.85 -19.55 15.82
C LYS A 52 -6.11 -18.23 16.02
N PHE A 53 -6.57 -17.17 15.36
CA PHE A 53 -6.11 -15.82 15.65
C PHE A 53 -6.68 -15.35 16.99
N LYS A 54 -5.82 -15.20 18.01
CA LYS A 54 -6.18 -14.51 19.25
C LYS A 54 -6.05 -13.01 19.02
N ILE A 55 -7.16 -12.32 18.80
CA ILE A 55 -7.20 -10.85 18.77
C ILE A 55 -7.19 -10.36 20.22
N GLN A 56 -6.04 -9.90 20.71
CA GLN A 56 -5.90 -9.38 22.07
C GLN A 56 -5.55 -7.89 22.02
N ASN A 57 -6.30 -7.07 22.77
CA ASN A 57 -6.11 -5.62 22.91
C ASN A 57 -6.07 -4.83 21.58
N LEU A 58 -7.13 -4.94 20.76
CA LEU A 58 -7.23 -4.17 19.52
C LEU A 58 -7.59 -2.71 19.81
N ASN A 59 -6.64 -1.80 19.57
CA ASN A 59 -6.94 -0.37 19.54
C ASN A 59 -7.58 -0.01 18.19
N PHE A 60 -8.92 -0.04 18.15
CA PHE A 60 -9.71 0.24 16.94
C PHE A 60 -9.39 1.58 16.30
N LYS A 61 -9.08 2.63 17.08
CA LYS A 61 -8.73 3.95 16.55
C LYS A 61 -7.44 3.90 15.73
N LEU A 62 -6.41 3.27 16.28
CA LEU A 62 -5.12 3.12 15.58
C LEU A 62 -5.23 2.18 14.38
N HIS A 63 -6.00 1.11 14.50
CA HIS A 63 -6.23 0.18 13.39
C HIS A 63 -6.94 0.87 12.22
N LEU A 64 -8.01 1.63 12.51
CA LEU A 64 -8.74 2.40 11.50
C LEU A 64 -7.86 3.47 10.87
N ALA A 65 -7.08 4.23 11.67
CA ALA A 65 -6.14 5.20 11.14
C ALA A 65 -5.13 4.55 10.19
N ARG A 66 -4.48 3.45 10.61
CA ARG A 66 -3.50 2.72 9.79
C ARG A 66 -4.09 2.26 8.46
N THR A 67 -5.27 1.66 8.49
CA THR A 67 -5.91 1.14 7.26
C THR A 67 -6.35 2.27 6.35
N SER A 68 -6.91 3.36 6.88
CA SER A 68 -7.31 4.53 6.09
C SER A 68 -6.13 5.24 5.44
N PHE A 69 -5.06 5.52 6.18
CA PHE A 69 -3.83 6.12 5.61
C PHE A 69 -3.21 5.20 4.55
N GLY A 70 -3.20 3.89 4.78
CA GLY A 70 -2.73 2.91 3.79
C GLY A 70 -3.57 2.92 2.52
N TRP A 71 -4.90 2.90 2.64
CA TRP A 71 -5.79 2.91 1.48
C TRP A 71 -5.70 4.20 0.67
N ILE A 72 -5.65 5.36 1.33
CA ILE A 72 -5.47 6.66 0.69
C ILE A 72 -4.12 6.71 -0.05
N GLY A 73 -3.04 6.31 0.61
CA GLY A 73 -1.70 6.30 0.02
C GLY A 73 -1.61 5.41 -1.23
N VAL A 74 -2.16 4.20 -1.17
CA VAL A 74 -2.18 3.29 -2.32
C VAL A 74 -3.06 3.82 -3.46
N THR A 75 -4.19 4.46 -3.15
CA THR A 75 -5.06 5.07 -4.16
C THR A 75 -4.33 6.20 -4.91
N ILE A 76 -3.61 7.05 -4.18
CA ILE A 76 -2.77 8.12 -4.76
C ILE A 76 -1.64 7.52 -5.60
N LEU A 77 -1.01 6.45 -5.13
CA LEU A 77 0.05 5.75 -5.87
C LEU A 77 -0.47 5.22 -7.22
N PHE A 78 -1.64 4.55 -7.24
CA PHE A 78 -2.18 4.07 -8.50
C PHE A 78 -2.66 5.19 -9.42
N GLY A 79 -3.30 6.22 -8.86
CA GLY A 79 -3.66 7.43 -9.61
C GLY A 79 -2.45 8.06 -10.28
N SER A 80 -1.38 8.33 -9.52
CA SER A 80 -0.12 8.88 -10.06
C SER A 80 0.57 7.94 -11.04
N SER A 81 0.58 6.62 -10.82
CA SER A 81 1.23 5.65 -11.70
C SER A 81 0.65 5.62 -13.13
N SER A 82 -0.59 6.08 -13.31
CA SER A 82 -1.22 6.27 -14.61
C SER A 82 -0.70 7.52 -15.36
N LEU A 83 -0.19 8.51 -14.61
CA LEU A 83 0.31 9.79 -15.11
C LEU A 83 1.82 9.74 -15.41
N ILE A 84 2.60 9.06 -14.56
CA ILE A 84 4.07 9.00 -14.70
C ILE A 84 4.56 7.60 -15.14
N PRO A 85 5.71 7.50 -15.81
CA PRO A 85 6.40 6.23 -16.05
C PRO A 85 6.63 5.40 -14.77
N VAL A 86 6.65 4.07 -14.90
CA VAL A 86 6.74 3.18 -13.72
C VAL A 86 8.11 3.31 -13.04
N ASN A 87 9.18 3.44 -13.82
CA ASN A 87 10.54 3.68 -13.33
C ASN A 87 10.61 4.94 -12.46
N ASP A 88 9.97 6.03 -12.87
CA ASP A 88 9.94 7.29 -12.12
C ASP A 88 9.16 7.13 -10.81
N ALA A 89 8.03 6.41 -10.84
CA ALA A 89 7.26 6.09 -9.65
C ALA A 89 8.06 5.24 -8.64
N VAL A 90 8.85 4.27 -9.12
CA VAL A 90 9.75 3.49 -8.25
C VAL A 90 10.85 4.38 -7.69
N ALA A 91 11.42 5.28 -8.49
CA ALA A 91 12.45 6.22 -8.05
C ALA A 91 11.96 7.10 -6.89
N ILE A 92 10.74 7.65 -7.01
CA ILE A 92 10.11 8.46 -5.95
C ILE A 92 9.92 7.63 -4.67
N ASN A 93 9.57 6.34 -4.77
CA ASN A 93 9.39 5.49 -3.59
C ASN A 93 10.69 5.26 -2.79
N PHE A 94 11.89 5.48 -3.36
CA PHE A 94 13.13 5.46 -2.58
C PHE A 94 13.24 6.61 -1.58
N SER A 95 12.39 7.65 -1.69
CA SER A 95 12.30 8.71 -0.69
C SER A 95 11.45 8.32 0.54
N ASN A 96 10.69 7.21 0.48
CA ASN A 96 9.82 6.78 1.59
C ASN A 96 10.56 6.65 2.94
N PRO A 97 11.80 6.11 3.02
CA PRO A 97 12.56 6.07 4.28
C PRO A 97 12.85 7.46 4.87
N VAL A 98 13.11 8.47 4.02
CA VAL A 98 13.35 9.84 4.47
C VAL A 98 12.09 10.43 5.10
N PHE A 99 10.94 10.28 4.43
CA PHE A 99 9.66 10.73 4.98
C PHE A 99 9.27 9.94 6.23
N ALA A 100 9.52 8.63 6.27
CA ALA A 100 9.27 7.81 7.45
C ALA A 100 10.10 8.28 8.65
N MET A 101 11.38 8.59 8.45
CA MET A 101 12.26 9.11 9.50
C MET A 101 11.76 10.45 10.04
N ILE A 102 11.44 11.41 9.15
CA ILE A 102 10.93 12.73 9.53
C ILE A 102 9.61 12.58 10.31
N LEU A 103 8.69 11.75 9.84
CA LEU A 103 7.42 11.50 10.52
C LEU A 103 7.61 10.78 11.85
N SER A 104 8.60 9.89 11.99
CA SER A 104 8.89 9.22 13.25
C SER A 104 9.36 10.21 14.33
N ILE A 105 10.18 11.19 13.94
CA ILE A 105 10.58 12.29 14.84
C ILE A 105 9.36 13.06 15.32
N ILE A 106 8.44 13.41 14.41
CA ILE A 106 7.28 14.27 14.75
C ILE A 106 6.23 13.49 15.56
N ILE A 107 5.88 12.28 15.12
CA ILE A 107 4.75 11.50 15.65
C ILE A 107 5.17 10.67 16.85
N LEU A 108 6.28 9.94 16.76
CA LEU A 108 6.77 9.05 17.83
C LEU A 108 7.72 9.77 18.79
N LYS A 109 8.16 11.00 18.46
CA LYS A 109 9.14 11.77 19.25
C LYS A 109 10.47 11.02 19.43
N GLU A 110 10.82 10.21 18.44
CA GLU A 110 12.08 9.48 18.44
C GLU A 110 13.25 10.45 18.26
N LYS A 111 14.30 10.23 19.04
CA LYS A 111 15.54 11.00 18.95
C LYS A 111 16.50 10.26 18.03
N TYR A 112 16.85 10.87 16.91
CA TYR A 112 17.92 10.38 16.05
C TYR A 112 19.16 11.20 16.34
N PHE A 113 20.25 10.52 16.68
CA PHE A 113 21.56 11.15 16.86
C PHE A 113 22.10 11.41 15.45
N PHE A 114 21.99 12.66 14.98
CA PHE A 114 22.77 13.13 13.85
C PHE A 114 24.24 13.17 14.31
N ILE A 115 25.06 12.28 13.78
CA ILE A 115 26.53 12.41 13.80
C ILE A 115 26.93 13.66 13.02
#